data_AF-A0A2I0D8J2-F1
#
_entry.id   AF-A0A2I0D8J2-F1
#
_cell.length_a   1.000
_cell.length_b   1.000
_cell.length_c   1.000
_cell.angle_alpha   90.00
_cell.angle_beta   90.00
_cell.angle_gamma   90.00
#
_symmetry.space_group_name_H-M   'P 1'
#
loop_
_entity.id
_entity.type
_entity.pdbx_description
1 polymer ?
#
loop_
_entity_poly.entity_id
_entity_poly.type
_entity_poly.pdbx_seq_one_letter_code
_entity_poly.pdbx_strand_id
1 'polypeptide(L)'
;MIYITLDTCVWLGLLEIDFNNDDNYFEEICFWIENKHLIHIAPENINDEWNRNKIQGKENAIKHLNDNEINLLNRFKNDKTLSDLYNPNKITEIIQSRIEKIDYILNTSEKAKVDDNILIEAGKRNLLKQAPNHIKEGYKDTVNILTLINHLKLKKYEKCIFSTIDGDFGIAKNKPYNLHTNLVNEFKEV
;
A
#
# COMPACT_ATOMS: atom_id res chain seq x y z
N MET A 1 20.60 -6.58 -3.07
CA MET A 1 19.21 -6.68 -3.58
C MET A 1 18.33 -5.89 -2.63
N ILE A 2 17.36 -5.12 -3.15
CA ILE A 2 16.43 -4.34 -2.30
C ILE A 2 15.11 -5.11 -2.25
N TYR A 3 14.66 -5.43 -1.04
CA TYR A 3 13.37 -6.05 -0.79
C TYR A 3 12.40 -4.98 -0.32
N ILE A 4 11.16 -5.03 -0.82
CA ILE A 4 10.12 -4.09 -0.47
C ILE A 4 8.80 -4.81 -0.18
N THR A 5 7.99 -4.24 0.69
CA THR A 5 6.59 -4.62 0.90
C THR A 5 5.77 -3.35 0.93
N LEU A 6 4.76 -3.28 0.07
CA LEU A 6 3.81 -2.18 0.02
C LEU A 6 2.50 -2.64 0.66
N ASP A 7 2.09 -1.95 1.71
CA ASP A 7 0.83 -2.20 2.40
C ASP A 7 -0.39 -1.96 1.48
N THR A 8 -1.53 -2.57 1.80
CA THR A 8 -2.76 -2.45 0.99
C THR A 8 -3.18 -0.99 0.84
N CYS A 9 -3.05 -0.19 1.90
CA CYS A 9 -3.40 1.22 1.88
C CYS A 9 -2.51 2.02 0.91
N VAL A 10 -1.25 1.63 0.71
CA VAL A 10 -0.35 2.26 -0.26
C VAL A 10 -0.83 1.97 -1.67
N TRP A 11 -1.14 0.71 -2.00
CA TRP A 11 -1.67 0.36 -3.32
C TRP A 11 -2.94 1.12 -3.66
N LEU A 12 -3.85 1.26 -2.71
CA LEU A 12 -5.08 2.03 -2.87
C LEU A 12 -4.78 3.52 -3.10
N GLY A 13 -3.87 4.11 -2.30
CA GLY A 13 -3.45 5.50 -2.49
C GLY A 13 -2.76 5.76 -3.83
N LEU A 14 -1.99 4.80 -4.34
CA LEU A 14 -1.35 4.92 -5.65
C LEU A 14 -2.35 4.97 -6.82
N LEU A 15 -3.56 4.43 -6.66
CA LEU A 15 -4.61 4.55 -7.68
C LEU A 15 -5.07 6.00 -7.88
N GLU A 16 -5.01 6.81 -6.82
CA GLU A 16 -5.50 8.19 -6.78
C GLU A 16 -4.49 9.21 -7.34
N ILE A 17 -3.25 8.80 -7.62
CA ILE A 17 -2.21 9.68 -8.16
C ILE A 17 -2.64 10.21 -9.54
N ASP A 18 -2.61 11.53 -9.70
CA ASP A 18 -2.92 12.21 -10.95
C ASP A 18 -2.06 11.69 -12.12
N PHE A 19 -2.71 11.44 -13.26
CA PHE A 19 -2.08 10.87 -14.45
C PHE A 19 -1.08 11.80 -15.11
N ASN A 20 -1.23 13.11 -14.88
CA ASN A 20 -0.35 14.14 -15.44
C ASN A 20 0.73 14.61 -14.45
N ASN A 21 0.90 13.92 -13.31
CA ASN A 21 1.97 14.24 -12.40
C ASN A 21 3.32 13.83 -13.03
N ASP A 22 4.24 14.79 -13.18
CA ASP A 22 5.60 14.56 -13.68
C ASP A 22 6.33 13.50 -12.82
N ASP A 23 5.98 13.42 -11.53
CA ASP A 23 6.42 12.36 -10.62
C ASP A 23 5.35 11.25 -10.53
N ASN A 24 5.23 10.43 -11.57
CA ASN A 24 4.30 9.29 -11.58
C ASN A 24 4.87 8.11 -10.78
N TYR A 25 4.82 8.22 -9.45
CA TYR A 25 5.34 7.22 -8.51
C TYR A 25 4.73 5.82 -8.72
N PHE A 26 3.50 5.72 -9.23
CA PHE A 26 2.86 4.44 -9.55
C PHE A 26 3.59 3.71 -10.68
N GLU A 27 3.84 4.38 -11.80
CA GLU A 27 4.53 3.74 -12.93
C GLU A 27 5.98 3.43 -12.58
N GLU A 28 6.64 4.32 -11.85
CA GLU A 28 8.01 4.11 -11.41
C GLU A 28 8.14 2.88 -10.51
N ILE A 29 7.34 2.78 -9.44
CA ILE A 29 7.45 1.64 -8.52
C ILE A 29 7.12 0.31 -9.22
N CYS A 30 6.12 0.32 -10.12
CA CYS A 30 5.79 -0.86 -10.91
C CYS A 30 6.95 -1.27 -11.83
N PHE A 31 7.56 -0.31 -12.54
CA PHE A 31 8.70 -0.55 -13.40
C PHE A 31 9.86 -1.22 -12.65
N TRP A 32 10.21 -0.69 -11.47
CA TRP A 32 11.31 -1.24 -10.67
C TRP A 32 11.04 -2.68 -10.19
N ILE A 33 9.78 -3.00 -9.84
CA ILE A 33 9.37 -4.35 -9.43
C ILE A 33 9.37 -5.31 -10.63
N GLU A 34 8.72 -4.94 -11.73
CA GLU A 34 8.57 -5.78 -12.93
C GLU A 34 9.93 -6.15 -13.55
N ASN A 35 10.87 -5.21 -13.53
CA ASN A 35 12.23 -5.40 -14.02
C ASN A 35 13.18 -6.01 -12.98
N LYS A 36 12.66 -6.43 -11.82
CA LYS A 36 13.41 -7.11 -10.74
C LYS A 36 14.58 -6.30 -10.18
N HIS A 37 14.53 -4.98 -10.30
CA HIS A 37 15.41 -4.08 -9.57
C HIS A 37 15.01 -4.01 -8.09
N LEU A 38 13.72 -4.21 -7.80
CA LEU A 38 13.15 -4.42 -6.48
C LEU A 38 12.48 -5.80 -6.41
N ILE A 39 12.68 -6.51 -5.31
CA ILE A 39 11.95 -7.76 -5.04
C ILE A 39 10.79 -7.43 -4.10
N HIS A 40 9.56 -7.45 -4.63
CA HIS A 40 8.38 -7.27 -3.82
C HIS A 40 8.03 -8.55 -3.06
N ILE A 41 7.90 -8.43 -1.74
CA ILE A 41 7.44 -9.50 -0.84
C ILE A 41 6.01 -9.15 -0.43
N ALA A 42 5.06 -10.03 -0.75
CA ALA A 42 3.65 -9.87 -0.45
C ALA A 42 3.20 -10.88 0.62
N PRO A 43 3.06 -10.45 1.89
CA PRO A 43 2.27 -11.16 2.89
C PRO A 43 0.91 -11.60 2.34
N GLU A 44 0.47 -12.82 2.67
CA GLU A 44 -0.81 -13.36 2.18
C GLU A 44 -2.00 -12.44 2.51
N ASN A 45 -2.05 -11.88 3.73
CA ASN A 45 -3.13 -10.99 4.13
C ASN A 45 -3.20 -9.70 3.29
N ILE A 46 -2.08 -9.16 2.78
CA ILE A 46 -2.09 -8.01 1.85
C ILE A 46 -2.80 -8.37 0.55
N ASN A 47 -2.55 -9.56 -0.02
CA ASN A 47 -3.25 -9.99 -1.23
C ASN A 47 -4.76 -10.14 -0.99
N ASP A 48 -5.13 -10.69 0.16
CA ASP A 48 -6.54 -10.87 0.52
C ASP A 48 -7.26 -9.54 0.76
N GLU A 49 -6.59 -8.59 1.42
CA GLU A 49 -7.09 -7.24 1.61
C GLU A 49 -7.25 -6.49 0.31
N TRP A 50 -6.25 -6.55 -0.58
CA TRP A 50 -6.33 -5.97 -1.91
C TRP A 50 -7.54 -6.51 -2.66
N ASN A 51 -7.73 -7.84 -2.71
CA ASN A 51 -8.86 -8.42 -3.43
C ASN A 51 -10.23 -8.03 -2.87
N ARG A 52 -10.34 -7.85 -1.55
CA ARG A 52 -11.57 -7.35 -0.91
C ARG A 52 -11.83 -5.87 -1.20
N ASN A 53 -10.78 -5.06 -1.26
CA ASN A 53 -10.89 -3.60 -1.28
C ASN A 53 -10.78 -2.99 -2.68
N LYS A 54 -10.22 -3.69 -3.68
CA LYS A 54 -9.90 -3.10 -4.99
C LYS A 54 -11.10 -2.53 -5.76
N ILE A 55 -12.29 -3.13 -5.60
CA ILE A 55 -13.52 -2.62 -6.24
C ILE A 55 -13.91 -1.28 -5.62
N GLN A 56 -13.97 -1.19 -4.29
CA GLN A 56 -14.26 0.07 -3.61
C GLN A 56 -13.16 1.11 -3.85
N GLY A 57 -11.90 0.67 -3.87
CA GLY A 57 -10.73 1.49 -4.20
C GLY A 57 -10.84 2.10 -5.60
N LYS A 58 -11.28 1.32 -6.58
CA LYS A 58 -11.57 1.79 -7.95
C LYS A 58 -12.59 2.93 -7.93
N GLU A 59 -13.72 2.73 -7.27
CA GLU A 59 -14.80 3.73 -7.20
C GLU A 59 -14.33 5.02 -6.51
N ASN A 60 -13.57 4.88 -5.42
CA ASN A 60 -13.00 6.01 -4.69
C ASN A 60 -12.01 6.80 -5.55
N ALA A 61 -11.12 6.12 -6.27
CA ALA A 61 -10.14 6.76 -7.15
C ALA A 61 -10.81 7.48 -8.33
N ILE A 62 -11.82 6.85 -8.96
CA ILE A 62 -12.62 7.49 -10.02
C ILE A 62 -13.27 8.76 -9.49
N LYS A 63 -13.92 8.68 -8.32
CA LYS A 63 -14.57 9.83 -7.70
C LYS A 63 -13.55 10.93 -7.37
N HIS A 64 -12.42 10.58 -6.77
CA HIS A 64 -11.37 11.53 -6.41
C HIS A 64 -10.86 12.31 -7.63
N LEU A 65 -10.57 11.61 -8.72
CA LEU A 65 -10.05 12.22 -9.94
C LEU A 65 -11.09 13.07 -10.68
N ASN A 66 -12.36 12.63 -10.70
CA ASN A 66 -13.46 13.44 -11.24
C ASN A 66 -13.72 14.70 -10.39
N ASP A 67 -13.64 14.61 -9.06
CA ASP A 67 -13.81 15.77 -8.17
C ASP A 67 -12.65 16.78 -8.39
N ASN A 68 -11.42 16.29 -8.59
CA ASN A 68 -10.28 17.15 -8.94
C ASN A 68 -10.48 17.83 -10.31
N GLU A 69 -11.04 17.12 -11.29
CA GLU A 69 -11.39 17.67 -12.60
C GLU A 69 -12.40 18.82 -12.48
N ILE A 70 -13.51 18.61 -11.77
CA ILE A 70 -14.54 19.65 -11.56
C ILE A 70 -13.91 20.88 -10.91
N ASN A 71 -13.03 20.68 -9.93
CA ASN A 71 -12.34 21.78 -9.25
C ASN A 71 -11.37 22.53 -10.18
N LEU A 72 -10.67 21.83 -11.07
CA LEU A 72 -9.76 22.43 -12.06
C LEU A 72 -10.54 23.16 -13.16
N LEU A 73 -11.54 22.54 -13.77
CA LEU A 73 -12.38 23.14 -14.82
C LEU A 73 -13.13 24.38 -14.31
N ASN A 74 -13.61 24.37 -13.06
CA ASN A 74 -14.22 25.56 -12.44
C ASN A 74 -13.23 26.72 -12.27
N ARG A 75 -11.93 26.43 -12.13
CA ARG A 75 -10.85 27.44 -12.07
C ARG A 75 -10.41 27.91 -13.46
N PHE A 76 -10.49 27.04 -14.47
CA PHE A 76 -10.08 27.31 -15.85
C PHE A 76 -11.29 27.32 -16.80
N LYS A 77 -12.28 28.17 -16.50
CA LYS A 77 -13.39 28.48 -17.42
C LYS A 77 -12.82 29.01 -18.74
N ASN A 78 -12.59 28.13 -19.72
CA ASN A 78 -12.56 28.35 -21.19
C ASN A 78 -11.54 27.48 -21.97
N ASP A 79 -10.80 26.55 -21.35
CA ASP A 79 -9.84 25.75 -22.11
C ASP A 79 -10.39 24.35 -22.47
N LYS A 80 -10.79 24.18 -23.74
CA LYS A 80 -11.33 22.91 -24.27
C LYS A 80 -10.32 21.77 -24.23
N THR A 81 -9.03 22.08 -24.19
CA THR A 81 -7.93 21.09 -24.25
C THR A 81 -7.82 20.26 -22.96
N LEU A 82 -8.24 20.80 -21.82
CA LEU A 82 -8.29 20.10 -20.54
C LEU A 82 -9.43 19.06 -20.47
N SER A 83 -10.52 19.27 -21.23
CA SER A 83 -11.71 18.42 -21.21
C SER A 83 -11.49 17.04 -21.86
N ASP A 84 -10.56 16.91 -22.81
CA ASP A 84 -10.34 15.65 -23.54
C ASP A 84 -9.40 14.67 -22.80
N LEU A 85 -8.55 15.18 -21.91
CA LEU A 85 -7.64 14.37 -21.08
C LEU A 85 -8.36 13.66 -19.92
N TYR A 86 -9.42 14.27 -19.39
CA TYR A 86 -10.19 13.80 -18.23
C TYR A 86 -11.60 13.33 -18.59
N ASN A 87 -11.76 12.64 -19.73
CA ASN A 87 -13.04 11.99 -20.03
C ASN A 87 -13.32 10.85 -19.01
N PRO A 88 -14.49 10.78 -18.36
CA PRO A 88 -14.80 9.75 -17.35
C PRO A 88 -14.57 8.31 -17.80
N ASN A 89 -14.79 8.03 -19.10
CA ASN A 89 -14.52 6.70 -19.67
C ASN A 89 -13.02 6.39 -19.67
N LYS A 90 -12.18 7.38 -19.99
CA LYS A 90 -10.72 7.27 -20.01
C LYS A 90 -10.14 7.11 -18.60
N ILE A 91 -10.67 7.84 -17.62
CA ILE A 91 -10.27 7.70 -16.20
C ILE A 91 -10.56 6.27 -15.71
N THR A 92 -11.74 5.76 -16.03
CA THR A 92 -12.14 4.39 -15.66
C THR A 92 -11.23 3.34 -16.28
N GLU A 93 -10.88 3.49 -17.56
CA GLU A 93 -9.96 2.60 -18.27
C GLU A 93 -8.55 2.64 -17.68
N ILE A 94 -8.01 3.82 -17.37
CA ILE A 94 -6.67 3.94 -16.79
C ILE A 94 -6.63 3.28 -15.40
N ILE A 95 -7.60 3.55 -14.53
CA ILE A 95 -7.64 2.94 -13.19
C ILE A 95 -7.80 1.42 -13.30
N GLN A 96 -8.59 0.92 -14.24
CA GLN A 96 -8.71 -0.50 -14.51
C GLN A 96 -7.35 -1.11 -14.91
N SER A 97 -6.61 -0.46 -15.79
CA SER A 97 -5.25 -0.89 -16.17
C SER A 97 -4.28 -0.89 -14.98
N ARG A 98 -4.35 0.13 -14.10
CA ARG A 98 -3.54 0.16 -12.87
C ARG A 98 -3.88 -0.99 -11.93
N ILE A 99 -5.16 -1.32 -11.75
CA ILE A 99 -5.60 -2.47 -10.94
C ILE A 99 -5.05 -3.78 -11.50
N GLU A 100 -5.12 -3.98 -12.82
CA GLU A 100 -4.58 -5.17 -13.48
C GLU A 100 -3.06 -5.30 -13.29
N LYS A 101 -2.35 -4.17 -13.32
CA LYS A 101 -0.91 -4.13 -13.06
C LYS A 101 -0.57 -4.47 -11.60
N ILE A 102 -1.35 -3.95 -10.64
CA ILE A 102 -1.20 -4.32 -9.22
C ILE A 102 -1.52 -5.80 -9.02
N ASP A 103 -2.60 -6.31 -9.61
CA ASP A 103 -2.95 -7.73 -9.58
C ASP A 103 -1.79 -8.59 -10.12
N TYR A 104 -1.18 -8.19 -11.24
CA TYR A 104 -0.01 -8.88 -11.80
C TYR A 104 1.19 -8.86 -10.85
N ILE A 105 1.56 -7.70 -10.31
CA ILE A 105 2.67 -7.54 -9.36
C ILE A 105 2.43 -8.41 -8.13
N LEU A 106 1.27 -8.27 -7.50
CA LEU A 106 0.92 -9.03 -6.30
C LEU A 106 1.00 -10.53 -6.59
N ASN A 107 0.48 -11.02 -7.71
CA ASN A 107 0.54 -12.43 -8.09
C ASN A 107 1.95 -12.96 -8.37
N THR A 108 2.85 -12.12 -8.90
CA THR A 108 4.23 -12.50 -9.23
C THR A 108 5.23 -12.27 -8.09
N SER A 109 4.81 -11.58 -7.04
CA SER A 109 5.62 -11.26 -5.86
C SER A 109 6.02 -12.49 -5.05
N GLU A 110 7.12 -12.40 -4.31
CA GLU A 110 7.49 -13.42 -3.35
C GLU A 110 6.45 -13.49 -2.23
N LYS A 111 5.85 -14.66 -2.01
CA LYS A 111 4.76 -14.82 -1.06
C LYS A 111 5.29 -15.11 0.35
N ALA A 112 4.99 -14.23 1.29
CA ALA A 112 5.22 -14.46 2.71
C ALA A 112 3.97 -15.08 3.33
N LYS A 113 4.11 -16.32 3.81
CA LYS A 113 2.97 -17.12 4.30
C LYS A 113 2.62 -16.79 5.75
N VAL A 114 1.33 -16.78 6.04
CA VAL A 114 0.82 -16.69 7.41
C VAL A 114 0.82 -18.10 8.02
N ASP A 115 1.34 -18.22 9.23
CA ASP A 115 1.24 -19.44 10.03
C ASP A 115 0.45 -19.20 11.32
N ASP A 116 0.03 -20.28 11.97
CA ASP A 116 -0.79 -20.19 13.19
C ASP A 116 -0.08 -19.46 14.34
N ASN A 117 1.26 -19.53 14.40
CA ASN A 117 2.01 -18.85 15.44
C ASN A 117 1.97 -17.33 15.25
N ILE A 118 2.02 -16.86 14.00
CA ILE A 118 1.83 -15.45 13.66
C ILE A 118 0.45 -14.97 14.10
N LEU A 119 -0.61 -15.75 13.82
CA LEU A 119 -1.98 -15.39 14.21
C LEU A 119 -2.14 -15.32 15.72
N ILE A 120 -1.58 -16.29 16.45
CA ILE A 120 -1.59 -16.32 17.92
C ILE A 120 -0.86 -15.10 18.48
N GLU A 121 0.31 -14.77 17.95
CA GLU A 121 1.11 -13.64 18.41
C GLU A 121 0.43 -12.29 18.10
N ALA A 122 -0.12 -12.14 16.90
CA ALA A 122 -0.92 -10.97 16.54
C ALA A 122 -2.13 -10.81 17.49
N GLY A 123 -2.79 -11.92 17.85
CA GLY A 123 -3.91 -11.91 18.79
C GLY A 123 -3.50 -11.43 20.18
N LYS A 124 -2.36 -11.90 20.69
CA LYS A 124 -1.79 -11.43 21.96
C LYS A 124 -1.50 -9.93 21.94
N ARG A 125 -0.85 -9.45 20.89
CA ARG A 125 -0.52 -8.02 20.73
C ARG A 125 -1.74 -7.13 20.68
N ASN A 126 -2.78 -7.58 19.97
CA ASN A 126 -4.04 -6.86 19.88
C ASN A 126 -4.72 -6.76 21.27
N LEU A 127 -4.77 -7.86 22.04
CA LEU A 127 -5.28 -7.85 23.41
C LEU A 127 -4.49 -6.91 24.34
N LEU A 128 -3.17 -6.85 24.15
CA LEU A 128 -2.28 -5.97 24.90
C LEU A 128 -2.26 -4.52 24.37
N LYS A 129 -3.02 -4.22 23.32
CA LYS A 129 -3.04 -2.91 22.63
C LYS A 129 -1.64 -2.40 22.26
N GLN A 130 -0.78 -3.32 21.85
CA GLN A 130 0.57 -2.98 21.38
C GLN A 130 0.49 -2.53 19.92
N ALA A 131 1.31 -1.54 19.56
CA ALA A 131 1.42 -1.06 18.18
C ALA A 131 1.59 -2.22 17.18
N PRO A 132 0.89 -2.19 16.02
CA PRO A 132 0.04 -1.09 15.53
C PRO A 132 -1.34 -0.94 16.22
N ASN A 133 -1.78 -1.87 17.06
CA ASN A 133 -3.13 -1.91 17.68
C ASN A 133 -3.45 -0.87 18.79
N HIS A 134 -2.57 0.11 18.99
CA HIS A 134 -2.62 1.01 20.14
C HIS A 134 -3.60 2.18 19.97
N ILE A 135 -3.95 2.53 18.72
CA ILE A 135 -4.88 3.62 18.38
C ILE A 135 -6.23 3.05 17.91
N LYS A 136 -6.20 2.03 17.04
CA LYS A 136 -7.36 1.29 16.52
C LYS A 136 -7.06 -0.21 16.47
N GLU A 137 -8.06 -1.02 16.15
CA GLU A 137 -7.90 -2.47 15.93
C GLU A 137 -7.12 -2.74 14.63
N GLY A 138 -5.78 -2.67 14.70
CA GLY A 138 -4.83 -2.94 13.61
C GLY A 138 -4.37 -4.41 13.54
N TYR A 139 -5.26 -5.36 13.85
CA TYR A 139 -4.89 -6.78 13.98
C TYR A 139 -4.24 -7.30 12.68
N LYS A 140 -4.81 -6.91 11.55
CA LYS A 140 -4.31 -7.32 10.23
C LYS A 140 -2.96 -6.69 9.90
N ASP A 141 -2.73 -5.45 10.30
CA ASP A 141 -1.42 -4.78 10.16
C ASP A 141 -0.36 -5.51 10.99
N THR A 142 -0.74 -5.98 12.18
CA THR A 142 0.12 -6.81 13.02
C THR A 142 0.46 -8.14 12.34
N VAL A 143 -0.52 -8.80 11.72
CA VAL A 143 -0.30 -10.01 10.93
C VAL A 143 0.65 -9.72 9.77
N ASN A 144 0.45 -8.63 9.01
CA ASN A 144 1.30 -8.25 7.88
C ASN A 144 2.78 -8.09 8.29
N ILE A 145 3.06 -7.38 9.39
CA ILE A 145 4.44 -7.18 9.88
C ILE A 145 5.04 -8.50 10.36
N LEU A 146 4.33 -9.25 11.20
CA LEU A 146 4.86 -10.49 11.78
C LEU A 146 5.14 -11.53 10.71
N THR A 147 4.25 -11.64 9.71
CA THR A 147 4.46 -12.47 8.52
C THR A 147 5.70 -12.04 7.75
N LEU A 148 5.88 -10.74 7.53
CA LEU A 148 7.06 -10.23 6.83
C LEU A 148 8.35 -10.55 7.62
N ILE A 149 8.40 -10.24 8.92
CA ILE A 149 9.58 -10.50 9.77
C ILE A 149 9.92 -11.99 9.77
N ASN A 150 8.93 -12.87 9.94
CA ASN A 150 9.14 -14.31 9.93
C ASN A 150 9.74 -14.77 8.59
N HIS A 151 9.20 -14.26 7.47
CA HIS A 151 9.69 -14.58 6.14
C HIS A 151 11.13 -14.13 5.91
N LEU A 152 11.49 -12.91 6.31
CA LEU A 152 12.86 -12.39 6.20
C LEU A 152 13.84 -13.25 6.99
N LYS A 153 13.49 -13.66 8.22
CA LYS A 153 14.30 -14.54 9.05
C LYS A 153 14.51 -15.92 8.42
N LEU A 154 13.43 -16.53 7.91
CA LEU A 154 13.51 -17.84 7.24
C LEU A 154 14.38 -17.81 5.97
N LYS A 155 14.29 -16.72 5.20
CA LYS A 155 15.06 -16.52 3.96
C LYS A 155 16.46 -15.96 4.18
N LYS A 156 16.78 -15.51 5.40
CA LYS A 156 18.03 -14.81 5.75
C LYS A 156 18.22 -13.53 4.91
N TYR A 157 17.14 -12.79 4.69
CA TYR A 157 17.19 -11.48 4.06
C TYR A 157 17.47 -10.41 5.12
N GLU A 158 18.52 -9.61 4.92
CA GLU A 158 18.99 -8.66 5.94
C GLU A 158 18.09 -7.43 6.09
N LYS A 159 17.43 -6.98 5.02
CA LYS A 159 16.68 -5.72 5.02
C LYS A 159 15.48 -5.79 4.09
N CYS A 160 14.37 -5.20 4.52
CA CYS A 160 13.20 -4.95 3.70
C CYS A 160 12.63 -3.56 4.03
N ILE A 161 12.18 -2.83 3.00
CA ILE A 161 11.45 -1.58 3.17
C ILE A 161 9.96 -1.91 3.24
N PHE A 162 9.37 -1.74 4.41
CA PHE A 162 7.91 -1.78 4.59
C PHE A 162 7.34 -0.37 4.45
N SER A 163 6.47 -0.16 3.46
CA SER A 163 5.81 1.13 3.23
C SER A 163 4.33 1.04 3.56
N THR A 164 3.85 1.97 4.37
CA THR A 164 2.44 2.14 4.72
C THR A 164 2.10 3.63 4.79
N ILE A 165 0.84 3.99 4.55
CA ILE A 165 0.32 5.33 4.83
C ILE A 165 -0.48 5.36 6.15
N ASP A 166 -0.53 4.24 6.87
CA ASP A 166 -1.21 4.17 8.16
C ASP A 166 -0.37 4.80 9.28
N GLY A 167 -1.01 5.69 10.05
CA GLY A 167 -0.41 6.32 11.22
C GLY A 167 -0.29 5.39 12.43
N ASP A 168 -0.91 4.21 12.39
CA ASP A 168 -0.92 3.24 13.49
C ASP A 168 0.46 2.62 13.79
N PHE A 169 1.43 2.81 12.90
CA PHE A 169 2.84 2.45 13.10
C PHE A 169 3.66 3.55 13.79
N GLY A 170 3.10 4.76 13.88
CA GLY A 170 3.74 5.94 14.45
C GLY A 170 3.57 6.06 15.96
N ILE A 171 4.37 6.93 16.60
CA ILE A 171 4.28 7.21 18.06
C ILE A 171 2.93 7.81 18.46
N ALA A 172 2.33 8.60 17.58
CA ALA A 172 1.04 9.27 17.80
C ALA A 172 0.50 9.79 16.46
N LYS A 173 -0.80 10.11 16.39
CA LYS A 173 -1.45 10.70 15.20
C LYS A 173 -0.73 11.93 14.64
N ASN A 174 -0.06 12.68 15.51
CA ASN A 174 0.65 13.93 15.22
C ASN A 174 2.17 13.73 15.01
N LYS A 175 2.67 12.49 15.06
CA LYS A 175 4.03 12.08 14.69
C LYS A 175 4.00 10.74 13.92
N PRO A 176 3.28 10.65 12.78
CA PRO A 176 3.09 9.38 12.07
C PRO A 176 4.39 8.81 11.49
N TYR A 177 5.34 9.68 11.15
CA TYR A 177 6.61 9.28 10.51
C TYR A 177 7.70 8.81 11.49
N ASN A 178 7.43 8.85 12.80
CA ASN A 178 8.36 8.31 13.80
C ASN A 178 7.86 6.94 14.24
N LEU A 179 8.63 5.89 13.98
CA LEU A 179 8.31 4.52 14.38
C LEU A 179 8.00 4.43 15.88
N HIS A 180 6.89 3.77 16.22
CA HIS A 180 6.49 3.55 17.61
C HIS A 180 7.57 2.76 18.38
N THR A 181 7.83 3.13 19.63
CA THR A 181 8.92 2.53 20.45
C THR A 181 8.80 1.01 20.59
N ASN A 182 7.57 0.49 20.68
CA ASN A 182 7.30 -0.95 20.74
C ASN A 182 7.81 -1.72 19.51
N LEU A 183 7.90 -1.06 18.34
CA LEU A 183 8.32 -1.68 17.08
C LEU A 183 9.83 -1.54 16.84
N VAL A 184 10.54 -0.69 17.59
CA VAL A 184 11.96 -0.37 17.32
C VAL A 184 12.85 -1.61 17.37
N ASN A 185 12.65 -2.51 18.33
CA ASN A 185 13.48 -3.72 18.43
C ASN A 185 13.19 -4.69 17.27
N GLU A 186 11.93 -4.82 16.88
CA GLU A 186 11.51 -5.70 15.78
C GLU A 186 12.07 -5.27 14.43
N PHE A 187 12.24 -3.96 14.22
CA PHE A 187 12.80 -3.39 13.00
C PHE A 187 14.34 -3.24 13.05
N LYS A 188 14.97 -3.48 14.21
CA LYS A 188 16.44 -3.48 14.37
C LYS A 188 17.06 -4.89 14.35
N GLU A 189 16.30 -5.91 14.73
CA GLU A 189 16.77 -7.29 14.90
C GLU A 189 16.45 -8.21 13.71
N VAL A 190 16.30 -7.66 12.51
CA VAL A 190 16.18 -8.45 11.27
C VAL A 190 17.55 -8.74 10.69
#